data_AF-A0A8S9BPK7-F1
#
_entry.id   AF-A0A8S9BPK7-F1
#
_cell.length_a   1.000
_cell.length_b   1.000
_cell.length_c   1.000
_cell.angle_alpha   90.00
_cell.angle_beta   90.00
_cell.angle_gamma   90.00
#
_symmetry.space_group_name_H-M   'P 1'
#
loop_
_entity.id
_entity.type
_entity.pdbx_description
1 polymer ?
#
loop_
_entity_poly.entity_id
_entity_poly.type
_entity_poly.pdbx_seq_one_letter_code
_entity_poly.pdbx_strand_id
1 'polypeptide(L)'
;MDFTVHARPRSRMLGERAIQPPNDGTPRKILPPTPVKFPQCSFRTEDVPKTGNAGSLVGLLQTIHRPADIRPSHFEALRIHVIADASSEDLIPDASFLPPVEGWNTVPQEDLLESNEETRKPLNNGNLSPGIQTYRERQKELLINNTAAFRTIRRIPAPAGETAARLGNAYEFYKNLEFFSGYWHDTSLPPKSEQPPTETNPEEKKDAPPPHLQTHVRTGTGSQLPPDYRQNLLTAFVKLVAYDFGCNVSFPRTEPRLHLTPKEESKPPSYFNSSVTFIYRTPTERAMARAGVVEGPVAALSSRASTVFSTMPEEWLDLAREVVAVLLTAQQRAREKKSEKRFGEGKWWTSTPRWGGGPGGPIGREGDRLDELPGPEKLPSSELGEVTVPGAKVAAEVKRQIGGIGGPSPNKRSKKVKEGGNMQIYESYRKMNPPGPTWDRKAKYMSIGKVEGVGYDDIFLVSALNHHICVVRARVPENLLEVLEGGEKEWERVSMWRSKWFDMYLATDRVEAMGLIWGMMAWLMRKIESPKGPVEDEDDGGDDDKADKMDLS
;
A
#
# COMPACT_ATOMS: atom_id res chain seq x y z
N MET A 1 12.85 51.02 22.32
CA MET A 1 12.64 49.64 22.80
C MET A 1 12.67 48.74 21.57
N ASP A 2 13.84 48.21 21.28
CA ASP A 2 14.09 47.35 20.12
C ASP A 2 13.43 45.99 20.29
N PHE A 3 12.57 45.60 19.35
CA PHE A 3 12.04 44.25 19.24
C PHE A 3 12.81 43.51 18.15
N THR A 4 13.89 42.86 18.57
CA THR A 4 14.65 41.92 17.75
C THR A 4 13.80 40.67 17.48
N VAL A 5 13.42 40.46 16.23
CA VAL A 5 12.72 39.26 15.76
C VAL A 5 13.72 38.09 15.75
N HIS A 6 13.58 37.15 16.69
CA HIS A 6 14.28 35.87 16.61
C HIS A 6 13.62 34.96 15.59
N ALA A 7 14.29 34.80 14.44
CA ALA A 7 13.97 33.80 13.44
C ALA A 7 14.02 32.40 14.06
N ARG A 8 12.92 31.64 13.94
CA ARG A 8 12.87 30.23 14.34
C ARG A 8 13.87 29.42 13.50
N PRO A 9 14.72 28.58 14.12
CA PRO A 9 15.58 27.69 13.36
C PRO A 9 14.71 26.66 12.63
N ARG A 10 14.95 26.51 11.32
CA ARG A 10 14.45 25.38 10.55
C ARG A 10 14.89 24.10 11.25
N SER A 11 13.92 23.33 11.75
CA SER A 11 14.17 21.99 12.27
C SER A 11 14.76 21.14 11.15
N ARG A 12 16.08 21.00 11.17
CA ARG A 12 16.78 19.96 10.42
C ARG A 12 16.32 18.66 11.06
N MET A 13 15.45 17.92 10.36
CA MET A 13 15.29 16.49 10.60
C MET A 13 16.70 15.89 10.66
N LEU A 14 17.14 15.52 11.85
CA LEU A 14 18.28 14.62 12.03
C LEU A 14 17.80 13.28 11.49
N GLY A 15 17.88 13.12 10.16
CA GLY A 15 17.94 11.80 9.59
C GLY A 15 19.11 11.11 10.26
N GLU A 16 18.87 9.92 10.82
CA GLU A 16 19.94 8.98 11.11
C GLU A 16 20.79 8.90 9.84
N ARG A 17 21.96 9.54 9.87
CA ARG A 17 22.95 9.37 8.82
C ARG A 17 23.24 7.89 8.83
N ALA A 18 22.86 7.19 7.76
CA ALA A 18 23.44 5.90 7.45
C ALA A 18 24.95 6.10 7.53
N ILE A 19 25.56 5.51 8.58
CA ILE A 19 27.00 5.56 8.79
C ILE A 19 27.59 4.84 7.60
N GLN A 20 28.07 5.59 6.61
CA GLN A 20 28.95 5.02 5.60
C GLN A 20 30.17 4.52 6.36
N PRO A 21 30.47 3.21 6.32
CA PRO A 21 31.60 2.69 7.05
C PRO A 21 32.89 3.30 6.46
N PRO A 22 33.91 3.56 7.30
CA PRO A 22 35.22 3.96 6.82
C PRO A 22 35.76 2.88 5.88
N ASN A 23 36.34 3.31 4.75
CA ASN A 23 36.89 2.45 3.71
C ASN A 23 38.35 2.06 4.07
N ASP A 24 38.58 1.67 5.32
CA ASP A 24 39.92 1.47 5.90
C ASP A 24 40.45 0.03 5.71
N GLY A 25 39.83 -0.77 4.83
CA GLY A 25 40.25 -2.15 4.56
C GLY A 25 40.09 -3.12 5.74
N THR A 26 39.57 -2.67 6.89
CA THR A 26 39.26 -3.53 8.04
C THR A 26 37.98 -4.33 7.75
N PRO A 27 37.98 -5.67 7.97
CA PRO A 27 36.79 -6.48 7.77
C PRO A 27 35.65 -5.96 8.66
N ARG A 28 34.50 -5.66 8.06
CA ARG A 28 33.34 -5.16 8.80
C ARG A 28 32.94 -6.20 9.84
N LYS A 29 33.11 -5.88 11.12
CA LYS A 29 32.66 -6.76 12.21
C LYS A 29 31.13 -6.84 12.16
N ILE A 30 30.61 -7.99 11.75
CA ILE A 30 29.17 -8.24 11.71
C ILE A 30 28.67 -8.33 13.15
N LEU A 31 27.69 -7.50 13.51
CA LEU A 31 27.06 -7.52 14.82
C LEU A 31 26.29 -8.83 15.04
N PRO A 32 25.96 -9.21 16.29
CA PRO A 32 25.15 -10.38 16.57
C PRO A 32 23.83 -10.41 15.78
N PRO A 33 23.27 -11.60 15.51
CA PRO A 33 21.98 -11.73 14.83
C PRO A 33 20.89 -10.93 15.55
N THR A 34 20.04 -10.25 14.79
CA THR A 34 18.84 -9.63 15.37
C THR A 34 17.87 -10.73 15.79
N PRO A 35 17.45 -10.79 17.05
CA PRO A 35 16.47 -11.78 17.48
C PRO A 35 15.13 -11.52 16.79
N VAL A 36 14.47 -12.57 16.33
CA VAL A 36 13.11 -12.47 15.82
C VAL A 36 12.17 -12.33 17.01
N LYS A 37 11.42 -11.24 17.06
CA LYS A 37 10.37 -10.99 18.06
C LYS A 37 9.12 -10.46 17.37
N PHE A 38 7.96 -10.85 17.89
CA PHE A 38 6.65 -10.40 17.43
C PHE A 38 5.89 -9.69 18.55
N PRO A 39 5.07 -8.69 18.22
CA PRO A 39 4.21 -8.02 19.20
C PRO A 39 3.19 -9.01 19.79
N GLN A 40 3.03 -8.98 21.12
CA GLN A 40 2.12 -9.87 21.86
C GLN A 40 0.81 -9.19 22.27
N CYS A 41 0.65 -7.90 21.95
CA CYS A 41 -0.53 -7.12 22.30
C CYS A 41 -1.82 -7.70 21.70
N SER A 42 -2.63 -8.32 22.57
CA SER A 42 -3.94 -8.88 22.26
C SER A 42 -5.01 -8.17 23.09
N PHE A 43 -5.40 -6.96 22.66
CA PHE A 43 -6.42 -6.17 23.34
C PHE A 43 -7.76 -6.91 23.32
N ARG A 44 -8.40 -7.06 24.48
CA ARG A 44 -9.73 -7.67 24.61
C ARG A 44 -10.68 -6.66 25.23
N THR A 45 -11.66 -6.22 24.45
CA THR A 45 -12.81 -5.48 24.96
C THR A 45 -13.97 -6.43 25.21
N GLU A 46 -14.80 -6.17 26.23
CA GLU A 46 -16.01 -6.95 26.56
C GLU A 46 -17.14 -6.71 25.55
N ASP A 47 -18.13 -7.61 25.48
CA ASP A 47 -19.19 -7.58 24.45
C ASP A 47 -20.22 -6.50 24.74
N VAL A 48 -20.37 -6.15 26.02
CA VAL A 48 -21.37 -5.19 26.48
C VAL A 48 -20.78 -3.77 26.38
N PRO A 49 -21.44 -2.83 25.69
CA PRO A 49 -21.05 -1.43 25.75
C PRO A 49 -21.14 -0.98 27.21
N LYS A 50 -20.01 -0.56 27.80
CA LYS A 50 -20.06 0.19 29.05
C LYS A 50 -20.83 1.46 28.75
N THR A 51 -22.09 1.51 29.20
CA THR A 51 -22.95 2.70 29.17
C THR A 51 -22.31 3.76 30.05
N GLY A 52 -21.44 4.56 29.46
CA GLY A 52 -20.80 5.66 30.13
C GLY A 52 -20.21 6.55 29.06
N ASN A 53 -20.74 7.78 28.96
CA ASN A 53 -20.28 8.90 28.13
C ASN A 53 -18.78 8.81 27.80
N ALA A 54 -18.43 8.05 26.77
CA ALA A 54 -17.15 8.23 26.11
C ALA A 54 -17.33 9.55 25.36
N GLY A 55 -16.60 10.58 25.76
CA GLY A 55 -16.54 11.81 24.97
C GLY A 55 -16.25 11.50 23.49
N SER A 56 -16.44 12.49 22.60
CA SER A 56 -16.26 12.30 21.14
C SER A 56 -15.04 11.42 20.82
N LEU A 57 -15.27 10.22 20.26
CA LEU A 57 -14.21 9.28 19.85
C LEU A 57 -13.14 9.99 19.02
N VAL A 58 -13.59 10.79 18.05
CA VAL A 58 -12.72 11.62 17.22
C VAL A 58 -11.89 12.58 18.06
N GLY A 59 -12.50 13.27 19.03
CA GLY A 59 -11.80 14.15 19.95
C GLY A 59 -10.73 13.42 20.77
N LEU A 60 -11.00 12.20 21.24
CA LEU A 60 -10.02 11.37 21.94
C LEU A 60 -8.86 10.98 21.01
N LEU A 61 -9.15 10.49 19.81
CA LEU A 61 -8.12 10.11 18.83
C LEU A 61 -7.25 11.32 18.40
N GLN A 62 -7.85 12.51 18.33
CA GLN A 62 -7.15 13.76 18.01
C GLN A 62 -6.13 14.19 19.07
N THR A 63 -6.15 13.60 20.27
CA THR A 63 -5.14 13.85 21.30
C THR A 63 -3.80 13.16 21.02
N ILE A 64 -3.76 12.21 20.08
CA ILE A 64 -2.54 11.49 19.70
C ILE A 64 -1.72 12.36 18.74
N HIS A 65 -0.68 13.02 19.25
CA HIS A 65 0.23 13.84 18.43
C HIS A 65 1.55 13.14 18.11
N ARG A 66 1.97 12.21 18.97
CA ARG A 66 3.19 11.40 18.79
C ARG A 66 2.96 9.96 19.25
N PRO A 67 3.79 9.00 18.79
CA PRO A 67 3.67 7.60 19.18
C PRO A 67 3.58 7.35 20.70
N ALA A 68 4.30 8.17 21.48
CA ALA A 68 4.31 8.09 22.94
C ALA A 68 3.01 8.51 23.62
N ASP A 69 2.02 9.02 22.88
CA ASP A 69 0.70 9.40 23.41
C ASP A 69 -0.31 8.24 23.32
N ILE A 70 0.02 7.15 22.62
CA ILE A 70 -0.87 5.99 22.47
C ILE A 70 -1.03 5.30 23.83
N ARG A 71 -2.28 5.04 24.20
CA ARG A 71 -2.71 4.46 25.49
C ARG A 71 -3.80 3.42 25.27
N PRO A 72 -3.97 2.46 26.20
CA PRO A 72 -5.09 1.52 26.28
C PRO A 72 -6.47 2.12 25.95
N SER A 73 -6.76 3.30 26.51
CA SER A 73 -8.03 4.00 26.34
C SER A 73 -8.42 4.27 24.89
N HIS A 74 -7.45 4.41 23.97
CA HIS A 74 -7.74 4.60 22.54
C HIS A 74 -8.26 3.32 21.90
N PHE A 75 -7.70 2.16 22.26
CA PHE A 75 -8.15 0.86 21.76
C PHE A 75 -9.50 0.46 22.37
N GLU A 76 -9.69 0.75 23.66
CA GLU A 76 -10.97 0.56 24.36
C GLU A 76 -12.06 1.43 23.74
N ALA A 77 -11.78 2.71 23.47
CA ALA A 77 -12.72 3.60 22.81
C ALA A 77 -13.08 3.10 21.41
N LEU A 78 -12.12 2.58 20.64
CA LEU A 78 -12.38 1.96 19.34
C LEU A 78 -13.06 0.59 19.43
N ARG A 79 -13.27 0.03 20.63
CA ARG A 79 -13.81 -1.31 20.88
C ARG A 79 -13.02 -2.40 20.15
N ILE A 80 -11.69 -2.29 20.15
CA ILE A 80 -10.80 -3.26 19.50
C ILE A 80 -10.79 -4.57 20.30
N HIS A 81 -10.95 -5.68 19.60
CA HIS A 81 -10.83 -7.02 20.16
C HIS A 81 -9.97 -7.89 19.23
N VAL A 82 -8.79 -8.29 19.70
CA VAL A 82 -7.81 -9.06 18.93
C VAL A 82 -7.86 -10.53 19.33
N ILE A 83 -8.09 -11.38 18.33
CA ILE A 83 -8.03 -12.84 18.40
C ILE A 83 -6.73 -13.26 17.71
N ALA A 84 -5.72 -13.55 18.53
CA ALA A 84 -4.41 -13.99 18.06
C ALA A 84 -4.44 -15.47 17.64
N ASP A 85 -3.55 -15.83 16.72
CA ASP A 85 -3.34 -17.19 16.22
C ASP A 85 -4.64 -17.90 15.76
N ALA A 86 -5.53 -17.13 15.13
CA ALA A 86 -6.76 -17.64 14.54
C ALA A 86 -6.45 -18.65 13.43
N SER A 87 -7.26 -19.71 13.37
CA SER A 87 -7.17 -20.72 12.31
C SER A 87 -7.54 -20.10 10.96
N SER A 88 -7.11 -20.74 9.85
CA SER A 88 -7.51 -20.33 8.51
C SER A 88 -9.03 -20.33 8.32
N GLU A 89 -9.73 -21.28 8.95
CA GLU A 89 -11.19 -21.43 8.91
C GLU A 89 -11.90 -20.29 9.65
N ASP A 90 -11.35 -19.83 10.77
CA ASP A 90 -11.92 -18.71 11.52
C ASP A 90 -11.65 -17.36 10.84
N LEU A 91 -10.53 -17.26 10.10
CA LEU A 91 -10.05 -16.03 9.48
C LEU A 91 -10.80 -15.72 8.18
N ILE A 92 -11.15 -16.72 7.38
CA ILE A 92 -12.02 -16.52 6.21
C ILE A 92 -13.49 -16.58 6.65
N PRO A 93 -14.35 -15.60 6.27
CA PRO A 93 -15.74 -15.60 6.72
C PRO A 93 -16.53 -16.86 6.33
N ASP A 94 -16.19 -17.47 5.21
CA ASP A 94 -16.71 -18.76 4.78
C ASP A 94 -15.54 -19.67 4.37
N ALA A 95 -15.31 -20.69 5.19
CA ALA A 95 -14.21 -21.63 5.02
C ALA A 95 -14.27 -22.42 3.70
N SER A 96 -15.43 -22.50 3.03
CA SER A 96 -15.57 -23.15 1.72
C SER A 96 -14.80 -22.44 0.58
N PHE A 97 -14.31 -21.23 0.84
CA PHE A 97 -13.43 -20.49 -0.07
C PHE A 97 -11.95 -20.82 0.12
N LEU A 98 -11.58 -21.53 1.19
CA LEU A 98 -10.24 -22.08 1.32
C LEU A 98 -10.00 -23.18 0.28
N PRO A 99 -8.78 -23.30 -0.26
CA PRO A 99 -8.46 -24.37 -1.20
C PRO A 99 -8.51 -25.73 -0.47
N PRO A 100 -9.18 -26.76 -1.03
CA PRO A 100 -9.19 -28.11 -0.46
C PRO A 100 -7.87 -28.82 -0.77
N VAL A 101 -6.80 -28.43 -0.07
CA VAL A 101 -5.41 -28.78 -0.37
C VAL A 101 -5.17 -30.29 -0.46
N GLU A 102 -5.75 -31.07 0.45
CA GLU A 102 -5.59 -32.53 0.46
C GLU A 102 -6.15 -33.17 -0.81
N GLY A 103 -7.41 -32.86 -1.13
CA GLY A 103 -8.06 -33.36 -2.34
C GLY A 103 -7.36 -32.88 -3.62
N TRP A 104 -6.86 -31.64 -3.63
CA TRP A 104 -6.11 -31.11 -4.77
C TRP A 104 -4.76 -31.80 -4.97
N ASN A 105 -4.06 -32.18 -3.90
CA ASN A 105 -2.77 -32.85 -4.01
C ASN A 105 -2.91 -34.30 -4.48
N THR A 106 -4.06 -34.96 -4.26
CA THR A 106 -4.30 -36.34 -4.68
C THR A 106 -4.63 -36.49 -6.17
N VAL A 107 -5.00 -35.42 -6.86
CA VAL A 107 -5.35 -35.49 -8.30
C VAL A 107 -4.12 -35.90 -9.13
N PRO A 108 -4.21 -36.93 -10.00
CA PRO A 108 -3.13 -37.30 -10.91
C PRO A 108 -2.75 -36.19 -11.89
N GLN A 109 -1.53 -36.24 -12.42
CA GLN A 109 -1.04 -35.21 -13.35
C GLN A 109 -1.81 -35.20 -14.69
N GLU A 110 -2.36 -36.36 -15.10
CA GLU A 110 -3.13 -36.54 -16.33
C GLU A 110 -4.52 -35.90 -16.25
N ASP A 111 -5.17 -35.97 -15.09
CA ASP A 111 -6.52 -35.44 -14.87
C ASP A 111 -6.54 -33.93 -14.52
N LEU A 112 -5.36 -33.35 -14.27
CA LEU A 112 -5.25 -31.97 -13.79
C LEU A 112 -5.92 -30.93 -14.68
N LEU A 113 -5.93 -31.13 -16.00
CA LEU A 113 -6.54 -30.18 -16.94
C LEU A 113 -8.07 -30.17 -16.81
N GLU A 114 -8.69 -31.34 -16.71
CA GLU A 114 -10.15 -31.46 -16.56
C GLU A 114 -10.59 -30.96 -15.19
N SER A 115 -9.95 -31.43 -14.12
CA SER A 115 -10.21 -30.95 -12.76
C SER A 115 -9.94 -29.44 -12.60
N ASN A 116 -9.05 -28.87 -13.42
CA ASN A 116 -8.82 -27.43 -13.41
C ASN A 116 -10.05 -26.66 -13.88
N GLU A 117 -10.71 -27.06 -14.96
CA GLU A 117 -11.92 -26.35 -15.39
C GLU A 117 -13.07 -26.50 -14.39
N GLU A 118 -13.19 -27.66 -13.72
CA GLU A 118 -14.21 -27.91 -12.69
C GLU A 118 -14.01 -27.08 -11.42
N THR A 119 -12.76 -26.81 -11.04
CA THR A 119 -12.44 -26.10 -9.79
C THR A 119 -12.52 -24.58 -9.90
N ARG A 120 -12.62 -24.04 -11.13
CA ARG A 120 -12.71 -22.61 -11.38
C ARG A 120 -14.11 -22.08 -11.07
N LYS A 121 -14.16 -20.99 -10.30
CA LYS A 121 -15.40 -20.36 -9.86
C LYS A 121 -15.56 -18.98 -10.52
N PRO A 122 -16.79 -18.54 -10.86
CA PRO A 122 -17.03 -17.19 -11.36
C PRO A 122 -16.62 -16.10 -10.35
N LEU A 123 -15.94 -15.06 -10.85
CA LEU A 123 -15.54 -13.89 -10.08
C LEU A 123 -16.48 -12.69 -10.34
N ASN A 124 -16.42 -11.69 -9.46
CA ASN A 124 -17.19 -10.44 -9.57
C ASN A 124 -16.75 -9.49 -10.70
N ASN A 125 -15.80 -9.90 -11.54
CA ASN A 125 -15.38 -9.18 -12.75
C ASN A 125 -15.77 -9.91 -14.04
N GLY A 126 -16.55 -10.98 -13.95
CA GLY A 126 -16.97 -11.81 -15.09
C GLY A 126 -15.92 -12.83 -15.56
N ASN A 127 -14.70 -12.80 -15.03
CA ASN A 127 -13.71 -13.84 -15.27
C ASN A 127 -13.93 -15.04 -14.35
N LEU A 128 -13.25 -16.15 -14.66
CA LEU A 128 -13.16 -17.30 -13.77
C LEU A 128 -11.95 -17.16 -12.85
N SER A 129 -12.05 -17.72 -11.65
CA SER A 129 -10.95 -17.84 -10.70
C SER A 129 -9.81 -18.71 -11.28
N PRO A 130 -8.61 -18.67 -10.69
CA PRO A 130 -7.65 -19.73 -10.91
C PRO A 130 -8.17 -21.06 -10.35
N GLY A 131 -7.75 -22.16 -10.97
CA GLY A 131 -8.13 -23.53 -10.59
C GLY A 131 -6.97 -24.29 -9.93
N ILE A 132 -7.19 -25.59 -9.72
CA ILE A 132 -6.24 -26.52 -9.08
C ILE A 132 -4.86 -26.55 -9.75
N GLN A 133 -4.79 -26.45 -11.08
CA GLN A 133 -3.51 -26.52 -11.78
C GLN A 133 -2.63 -25.33 -11.40
N THR A 134 -3.18 -24.12 -11.47
CA THR A 134 -2.47 -22.90 -11.06
C THR A 134 -2.04 -22.99 -9.61
N TYR A 135 -2.92 -23.46 -8.72
CA TYR A 135 -2.58 -23.62 -7.31
C TYR A 135 -1.38 -24.54 -7.09
N ARG A 136 -1.38 -25.73 -7.70
CA ARG A 136 -0.30 -26.71 -7.56
C ARG A 136 1.00 -26.25 -8.20
N GLU A 137 0.93 -25.49 -9.30
CA GLU A 137 2.11 -24.85 -9.89
C GLU A 137 2.75 -23.87 -8.89
N ARG A 138 1.97 -22.96 -8.29
CA ARG A 138 2.48 -22.01 -7.27
C ARG A 138 3.02 -22.73 -6.04
N GLN A 139 2.31 -23.75 -5.57
CA GLN A 139 2.74 -24.59 -4.45
C GLN A 139 4.10 -25.24 -4.73
N LYS A 140 4.26 -25.88 -5.89
CA LYS A 140 5.52 -26.52 -6.31
C LYS A 140 6.66 -25.50 -6.39
N GLU A 141 6.40 -24.31 -6.92
CA GLU A 141 7.40 -23.23 -7.00
C GLU A 141 7.83 -22.74 -5.60
N LEU A 142 6.89 -22.56 -4.66
CA LEU A 142 7.18 -22.10 -3.29
C LEU A 142 7.87 -23.15 -2.40
N LEU A 143 7.74 -24.43 -2.75
CA LEU A 143 8.42 -25.54 -2.08
C LEU A 143 9.89 -25.69 -2.48
N ILE A 144 10.38 -24.92 -3.46
CA ILE A 144 11.78 -24.98 -3.88
C ILE A 144 12.70 -24.57 -2.71
N ASN A 145 13.74 -25.37 -2.47
CA ASN A 145 14.73 -25.10 -1.43
C ASN A 145 15.44 -23.77 -1.64
N ASN A 146 15.65 -23.01 -0.56
CA ASN A 146 16.22 -21.67 -0.60
C ASN A 146 17.62 -21.64 -1.22
N THR A 147 18.45 -22.63 -0.91
CA THR A 147 19.80 -22.73 -1.46
C THR A 147 19.77 -22.92 -2.97
N ALA A 148 18.91 -23.80 -3.47
CA ALA A 148 18.75 -24.02 -4.91
C ALA A 148 18.18 -22.76 -5.61
N ALA A 149 17.20 -22.10 -4.99
CA ALA A 149 16.64 -20.87 -5.52
C ALA A 149 17.64 -19.72 -5.55
N PHE A 150 18.37 -19.49 -4.46
CA PHE A 150 19.38 -18.42 -4.37
C PHE A 150 20.54 -18.65 -5.33
N ARG A 151 20.92 -19.91 -5.61
CA ARG A 151 21.85 -20.22 -6.70
C ARG A 151 21.32 -19.76 -8.05
N THR A 152 20.06 -20.05 -8.37
CA THR A 152 19.43 -19.56 -9.61
C THR A 152 19.40 -18.03 -9.67
N ILE A 153 19.03 -17.34 -8.58
CA ILE A 153 19.01 -15.86 -8.51
C ILE A 153 20.40 -15.26 -8.74
N ARG A 154 21.42 -15.80 -8.04
CA ARG A 154 22.82 -15.35 -8.12
C ARG A 154 23.54 -15.87 -9.37
N ARG A 155 22.89 -16.69 -10.20
CA ARG A 155 23.47 -17.37 -11.38
C ARG A 155 24.69 -18.23 -11.04
N ILE A 156 24.64 -18.86 -9.87
CA ILE A 156 25.64 -19.83 -9.42
C ILE A 156 25.26 -21.21 -10.02
N PRO A 157 26.21 -21.97 -10.61
CA PRO A 157 25.94 -23.30 -11.13
C PRO A 157 25.33 -24.23 -10.06
N ALA A 158 24.41 -25.11 -10.49
CA ALA A 158 23.89 -26.15 -9.64
C ALA A 158 25.01 -27.16 -9.28
N PRO A 159 24.91 -27.84 -8.12
CA PRO A 159 25.81 -28.95 -7.78
C PRO A 159 25.87 -30.01 -8.88
N ALA A 160 26.98 -30.73 -8.97
CA ALA A 160 27.15 -31.78 -9.97
C ALA A 160 26.05 -32.84 -9.87
N GLY A 161 25.35 -33.09 -10.98
CA GLY A 161 24.23 -34.04 -11.04
C GLY A 161 22.84 -33.42 -10.79
N GLU A 162 22.77 -32.16 -10.34
CA GLU A 162 21.51 -31.44 -10.16
C GLU A 162 21.25 -30.44 -11.30
N THR A 163 19.98 -30.25 -11.66
CA THR A 163 19.57 -29.19 -12.59
C THR A 163 19.25 -27.91 -11.84
N ALA A 164 19.52 -26.75 -12.43
CA ALA A 164 19.14 -25.46 -11.86
C ALA A 164 17.63 -25.38 -11.58
N ALA A 165 17.27 -24.86 -10.40
CA ALA A 165 15.87 -24.75 -9.99
C ALA A 165 15.11 -23.79 -10.91
N ARG A 166 13.95 -24.23 -11.41
CA ARG A 166 13.04 -23.41 -12.21
C ARG A 166 12.07 -22.67 -11.29
N LEU A 167 12.30 -21.38 -11.11
CA LEU A 167 11.54 -20.57 -10.14
C LEU A 167 10.19 -20.05 -10.68
N GLY A 168 9.97 -20.07 -11.99
CA GLY A 168 8.70 -19.69 -12.61
C GLY A 168 8.16 -18.34 -12.11
N ASN A 169 6.94 -18.35 -11.61
CA ASN A 169 6.24 -17.15 -11.12
C ASN A 169 6.78 -16.68 -9.76
N ALA A 170 7.30 -17.61 -8.95
CA ALA A 170 7.95 -17.31 -7.67
C ALA A 170 9.35 -16.67 -7.81
N TYR A 171 9.88 -16.43 -9.03
CA TYR A 171 11.20 -15.83 -9.24
C TYR A 171 11.37 -14.50 -8.46
N GLU A 172 10.42 -13.58 -8.57
CA GLU A 172 10.51 -12.29 -7.86
C GLU A 172 10.40 -12.46 -6.34
N PHE A 173 9.65 -13.45 -5.85
CA PHE A 173 9.62 -13.76 -4.43
C PHE A 173 11.00 -14.20 -3.92
N TYR A 174 11.62 -15.20 -4.56
CA TYR A 174 12.93 -15.69 -4.17
C TYR A 174 14.03 -14.64 -4.34
N LYS A 175 13.94 -13.80 -5.37
CA LYS A 175 14.86 -12.66 -5.54
C LYS A 175 14.80 -11.69 -4.35
N ASN A 176 13.60 -11.39 -3.87
CA ASN A 176 13.45 -10.53 -2.68
C ASN A 176 13.89 -11.25 -1.40
N LEU A 177 13.59 -12.54 -1.24
CA LEU A 177 14.02 -13.32 -0.08
C LEU A 177 15.54 -13.53 -0.04
N GLU A 178 16.19 -13.63 -1.19
CA GLU A 178 17.64 -13.73 -1.28
C GLU A 178 18.31 -12.50 -0.68
N PHE A 179 17.80 -11.29 -0.92
CA PHE A 179 18.31 -10.07 -0.27
C PHE A 179 18.19 -10.13 1.25
N PHE A 180 17.16 -10.79 1.78
CA PHE A 180 17.00 -10.96 3.23
C PHE A 180 18.10 -11.83 3.84
N SER A 181 18.69 -12.78 3.08
CA SER A 181 19.77 -13.64 3.58
C SER A 181 21.03 -12.86 3.97
N GLY A 182 21.16 -11.62 3.47
CA GLY A 182 22.20 -10.68 3.89
C GLY A 182 22.00 -10.09 5.29
N TYR A 183 20.80 -10.16 5.86
CA TYR A 183 20.46 -9.48 7.13
C TYR A 183 19.88 -10.42 8.19
N TRP A 184 19.26 -11.51 7.74
CA TRP A 184 18.62 -12.53 8.57
C TRP A 184 19.25 -13.89 8.29
N HIS A 185 19.26 -14.75 9.31
CA HIS A 185 19.61 -16.14 9.13
C HIS A 185 18.44 -16.87 8.47
N ASP A 186 18.75 -17.71 7.48
CA ASP A 186 17.77 -18.63 6.91
C ASP A 186 17.41 -19.67 7.96
N THR A 187 16.19 -19.60 8.47
CA THR A 187 15.65 -20.46 9.53
C THR A 187 15.35 -21.88 9.06
N SER A 188 15.37 -22.14 7.75
CA SER A 188 15.27 -23.49 7.19
C SER A 188 16.58 -24.28 7.32
N LEU A 189 17.69 -23.63 7.62
CA LEU A 189 18.98 -24.26 7.84
C LEU A 189 19.16 -24.65 9.31
N PRO A 190 19.92 -25.71 9.60
CA PRO A 190 20.22 -26.09 10.98
C PRO A 190 20.96 -24.95 11.71
N PRO A 191 20.69 -24.74 13.02
CA PRO A 191 21.36 -23.71 13.79
C PRO A 191 22.87 -23.96 13.77
N LYS A 192 23.62 -22.95 13.32
CA LYS A 192 25.08 -23.01 13.28
C LYS A 192 25.59 -22.97 14.72
N SER A 193 26.44 -23.92 15.12
CA SER A 193 27.02 -23.94 16.46
C SER A 193 27.78 -22.63 16.71
N GLU A 194 27.35 -21.86 17.70
CA GLU A 194 28.04 -20.67 18.17
C GLU A 194 29.24 -21.09 19.03
N GLN A 195 30.25 -21.70 18.42
CA GLN A 195 31.55 -21.76 19.08
C GLN A 195 32.24 -20.39 18.92
N PRO A 196 32.75 -19.78 20.01
CA PRO A 196 33.64 -18.63 19.87
C PRO A 196 34.83 -19.01 18.98
N PRO A 197 35.51 -18.05 18.34
CA PRO A 197 36.70 -18.33 17.53
C PRO A 197 37.86 -18.70 18.46
N THR A 198 37.77 -19.84 19.12
CA THR A 198 38.87 -20.51 19.78
C THR A 198 39.32 -21.57 18.79
N GLU A 199 40.39 -21.26 18.07
CA GLU A 199 41.16 -22.18 17.23
C GLU A 199 40.31 -23.16 16.41
N THR A 200 39.68 -22.67 15.33
CA THR A 200 39.15 -23.54 14.27
C THR A 200 40.22 -24.55 13.87
N ASN A 201 39.92 -25.84 14.06
CA ASN A 201 40.72 -26.94 13.55
C ASN A 201 41.03 -26.70 12.05
N PRO A 202 42.28 -26.86 11.58
CA PRO A 202 42.65 -26.60 10.19
C PRO A 202 41.86 -27.43 9.16
N GLU A 203 41.25 -28.54 9.59
CA GLU A 203 40.52 -29.48 8.73
C GLU A 203 39.12 -28.96 8.33
N GLU A 204 38.40 -28.25 9.19
CA GLU A 204 37.05 -27.71 8.86
C GLU A 204 37.09 -26.55 7.84
N LYS A 205 38.24 -25.88 7.69
CA LYS A 205 38.41 -24.84 6.66
C LYS A 205 38.54 -25.38 5.24
N LYS A 206 38.82 -26.68 5.06
CA LYS A 206 39.01 -27.27 3.72
C LYS A 206 37.70 -27.59 3.00
N ASP A 207 36.59 -27.76 3.73
CA ASP A 207 35.28 -28.15 3.15
C ASP A 207 34.27 -27.00 3.04
N ALA A 208 34.65 -25.78 3.46
CA ALA A 208 33.77 -24.62 3.31
C ALA A 208 33.66 -24.23 1.82
N PRO A 209 32.44 -24.11 1.25
CA PRO A 209 32.29 -23.71 -0.14
C PRO A 209 32.95 -22.34 -0.37
N PRO A 210 33.65 -22.16 -1.51
CA PRO A 210 34.26 -20.90 -1.89
C PRO A 210 33.29 -19.72 -1.71
N PRO A 211 33.75 -18.52 -1.32
CA PRO A 211 32.86 -17.38 -1.03
C PRO A 211 31.87 -17.05 -2.16
N HIS A 212 32.28 -17.22 -3.41
CA HIS A 212 31.45 -16.97 -4.60
C HIS A 212 30.34 -18.03 -4.81
N LEU A 213 30.42 -19.18 -4.14
CA LEU A 213 29.42 -20.25 -4.16
C LEU A 213 28.53 -20.26 -2.90
N GLN A 214 28.79 -19.37 -1.94
CA GLN A 214 27.97 -19.24 -0.74
C GLN A 214 26.69 -18.47 -1.07
N THR A 215 25.54 -19.01 -0.66
CA THR A 215 24.22 -18.39 -0.86
C THR A 215 23.71 -17.67 0.38
N HIS A 216 24.17 -18.04 1.58
CA HIS A 216 23.63 -17.60 2.87
C HIS A 216 24.71 -16.88 3.69
N VAL A 217 25.06 -15.65 3.27
CA VAL A 217 26.12 -14.86 3.92
C VAL A 217 25.51 -13.61 4.52
N ARG A 218 25.45 -13.55 5.86
CA ARG A 218 24.99 -12.37 6.58
C ARG A 218 26.03 -11.27 6.51
N THR A 219 25.62 -10.10 6.03
CA THR A 219 26.44 -8.89 5.90
C THR A 219 25.98 -7.77 6.84
N GLY A 220 24.78 -7.88 7.41
CA GLY A 220 24.21 -6.90 8.33
C GLY A 220 23.27 -7.50 9.39
N THR A 221 22.57 -6.63 10.09
CA THR A 221 21.53 -6.98 11.08
C THR A 221 20.13 -6.74 10.54
N GLY A 222 19.12 -7.36 11.14
CA GLY A 222 17.72 -7.14 10.77
C GLY A 222 17.29 -5.68 10.86
N SER A 223 17.84 -4.91 11.80
CA SER A 223 17.61 -3.46 11.93
C SER A 223 18.21 -2.63 10.78
N GLN A 224 19.24 -3.15 10.11
CA GLN A 224 19.89 -2.50 8.97
C GLN A 224 19.22 -2.83 7.63
N LEU A 225 18.32 -3.82 7.59
CA LEU A 225 17.58 -4.14 6.38
C LEU A 225 16.76 -2.90 5.96
N PRO A 226 16.84 -2.45 4.69
CA PRO A 226 16.05 -1.32 4.21
C PRO A 226 14.52 -1.59 4.24
N PRO A 227 13.67 -0.59 4.55
CA PRO A 227 12.22 -0.74 4.54
C PRO A 227 11.65 -1.24 3.21
N ASP A 228 12.18 -0.75 2.09
CA ASP A 228 11.72 -1.10 0.75
C ASP A 228 11.84 -2.59 0.43
N TYR A 229 12.90 -3.25 0.93
CA TYR A 229 13.08 -4.69 0.72
C TYR A 229 11.98 -5.50 1.43
N ARG A 230 11.54 -5.05 2.61
CA ARG A 230 10.42 -5.68 3.32
C ARG A 230 9.11 -5.54 2.57
N GLN A 231 8.84 -4.33 2.05
CA GLN A 231 7.66 -4.11 1.23
C GLN A 231 7.71 -4.90 -0.08
N ASN A 232 8.87 -5.03 -0.71
CA ASN A 232 9.03 -5.78 -1.95
C ASN A 232 8.84 -7.29 -1.76
N LEU A 233 9.35 -7.87 -0.67
CA LEU A 233 9.11 -9.28 -0.34
C LEU A 233 7.61 -9.55 -0.15
N LEU A 234 6.94 -8.75 0.67
CA LEU A 234 5.50 -8.86 0.92
C LEU A 234 4.71 -8.68 -0.39
N THR A 235 5.06 -7.68 -1.20
CA THR A 235 4.43 -7.40 -2.49
C THR A 235 4.60 -8.56 -3.45
N ALA A 236 5.81 -9.12 -3.59
CA ALA A 236 6.09 -10.22 -4.49
C ALA A 236 5.32 -11.49 -4.09
N PHE A 237 5.26 -11.80 -2.79
CA PHE A 237 4.53 -12.95 -2.28
C PHE A 237 3.02 -12.82 -2.50
N VAL A 238 2.41 -11.69 -2.11
CA VAL A 238 0.96 -11.49 -2.27
C VAL A 238 0.58 -11.40 -3.76
N LYS A 239 1.40 -10.74 -4.58
CA LYS A 239 1.17 -10.60 -6.02
C LYS A 239 1.19 -11.95 -6.74
N LEU A 240 1.99 -12.92 -6.28
CA LEU A 240 2.05 -14.28 -6.82
C LEU A 240 0.65 -14.93 -6.87
N VAL A 241 -0.21 -14.62 -5.89
CA VAL A 241 -1.58 -15.13 -5.81
C VAL A 241 -2.57 -14.12 -6.40
N ALA A 242 -2.52 -12.86 -5.97
CA ALA A 242 -3.51 -11.86 -6.35
C ALA A 242 -3.58 -11.62 -7.88
N TYR A 243 -2.46 -11.79 -8.59
CA TYR A 243 -2.41 -11.64 -10.04
C TYR A 243 -3.32 -12.63 -10.77
N ASP A 244 -3.37 -13.89 -10.30
CA ASP A 244 -4.19 -14.94 -10.91
C ASP A 244 -5.70 -14.68 -10.72
N PHE A 245 -6.09 -13.81 -9.77
CA PHE A 245 -7.47 -13.34 -9.57
C PHE A 245 -7.80 -12.04 -10.34
N GLY A 246 -6.90 -11.57 -11.21
CA GLY A 246 -7.07 -10.31 -11.96
C GLY A 246 -6.79 -9.05 -11.13
N CYS A 247 -6.11 -9.20 -10.00
CA CYS A 247 -5.70 -8.10 -9.13
C CYS A 247 -4.21 -7.79 -9.26
N ASN A 248 -3.80 -6.62 -8.82
CA ASN A 248 -2.39 -6.24 -8.75
C ASN A 248 -2.14 -5.48 -7.45
N VAL A 249 -0.92 -5.60 -6.95
CA VAL A 249 -0.46 -4.87 -5.77
C VAL A 249 0.22 -3.60 -6.26
N SER A 250 -0.23 -2.44 -5.78
CA SER A 250 0.42 -1.18 -6.13
C SER A 250 0.31 -0.14 -5.02
N PHE A 251 1.31 0.73 -4.95
CA PHE A 251 1.27 1.89 -4.06
C PHE A 251 0.15 2.84 -4.48
N PRO A 252 -0.60 3.41 -3.51
CA PRO A 252 -1.57 4.44 -3.81
C PRO A 252 -0.84 5.70 -4.32
N ARG A 253 -1.40 6.34 -5.37
CA ARG A 253 -0.81 7.56 -5.96
C ARG A 253 -0.98 8.79 -5.07
N THR A 254 -2.05 8.79 -4.29
CA THR A 254 -2.32 9.78 -3.25
C THR A 254 -2.05 9.16 -1.90
N GLU A 255 -1.44 9.92 -0.99
CA GLU A 255 -1.15 9.43 0.36
C GLU A 255 -2.44 8.92 1.04
N PRO A 256 -2.48 7.66 1.48
CA PRO A 256 -3.64 7.11 2.16
C PRO A 256 -3.76 7.73 3.55
N ARG A 257 -4.97 8.21 3.90
CA ARG A 257 -5.26 8.90 5.16
C ARG A 257 -6.51 8.35 5.82
N LEU A 258 -6.43 8.06 7.11
CA LEU A 258 -7.58 7.81 7.98
C LEU A 258 -8.08 9.16 8.46
N HIS A 259 -9.19 9.63 7.88
CA HIS A 259 -9.75 10.94 8.19
C HIS A 259 -10.55 10.90 9.49
N LEU A 260 -10.37 11.94 10.29
CA LEU A 260 -11.09 12.18 11.53
C LEU A 260 -11.79 13.53 11.43
N THR A 261 -13.10 13.52 11.31
CA THR A 261 -13.92 14.73 11.21
C THR A 261 -14.64 14.93 12.53
N PRO A 262 -14.32 15.98 13.30
CA PRO A 262 -15.01 16.26 14.55
C PRO A 262 -16.46 16.66 14.25
N LYS A 263 -17.37 16.33 15.17
CA LYS A 263 -18.79 16.73 15.10
C LYS A 263 -18.95 18.26 15.06
N GLU A 264 -18.22 18.96 15.92
CA GLU A 264 -18.26 20.41 16.00
C GLU A 264 -17.51 21.04 14.81
N GLU A 265 -18.21 21.78 13.94
CA GLU A 265 -17.61 22.47 12.80
C GLU A 265 -16.52 23.48 13.19
N SER A 266 -16.47 23.90 14.46
CA SER A 266 -15.44 24.80 14.99
C SER A 266 -14.07 24.13 15.15
N LYS A 267 -14.02 22.80 15.23
CA LYS A 267 -12.78 22.03 15.34
C LYS A 267 -12.32 21.58 13.95
N PRO A 268 -11.02 21.71 13.61
CA PRO A 268 -10.54 21.28 12.31
C PRO A 268 -10.51 19.75 12.21
N PRO A 269 -10.77 19.18 11.01
CA PRO A 269 -10.52 17.77 10.77
C PRO A 269 -9.03 17.46 10.85
N SER A 270 -8.70 16.22 11.22
CA SER A 270 -7.33 15.70 11.24
C SER A 270 -7.27 14.35 10.53
N TYR A 271 -6.08 13.76 10.44
CA TYR A 271 -5.93 12.42 9.88
C TYR A 271 -4.69 11.71 10.44
N PHE A 272 -4.73 10.38 10.40
CA PHE A 272 -3.53 9.55 10.51
C PHE A 272 -3.08 9.13 9.11
N ASN A 273 -1.78 9.18 8.87
CA ASN A 273 -1.19 8.65 7.66
C ASN A 273 -0.77 7.18 7.85
N SER A 274 -0.63 6.47 6.74
CA SER A 274 -0.12 5.10 6.74
C SER A 274 0.69 4.83 5.48
N SER A 275 1.67 3.94 5.57
CA SER A 275 2.47 3.49 4.42
C SER A 275 1.89 2.23 3.77
N VAL A 276 0.57 2.06 3.86
CA VAL A 276 -0.13 0.90 3.28
C VAL A 276 -0.02 0.89 1.76
N THR A 277 0.16 -0.32 1.25
CA THR A 277 0.00 -0.65 -0.16
C THR A 277 -1.33 -1.38 -0.32
N PHE A 278 -1.96 -1.32 -1.49
CA PHE A 278 -3.25 -1.98 -1.68
C PHE A 278 -3.20 -3.03 -2.77
N ILE A 279 -4.05 -4.04 -2.62
CA ILE A 279 -4.48 -4.91 -3.70
C ILE A 279 -5.61 -4.18 -4.42
N TYR A 280 -5.44 -3.91 -5.71
CA TYR A 280 -6.48 -3.38 -6.57
C TYR A 280 -6.87 -4.40 -7.63
N ARG A 281 -8.15 -4.41 -7.98
CA ARG A 281 -8.64 -5.14 -9.16
C ARG A 281 -8.32 -4.34 -10.42
N THR A 282 -7.88 -5.06 -11.45
CA THR A 282 -7.68 -4.45 -12.77
C THR A 282 -9.05 -4.25 -13.41
N PRO A 283 -9.36 -3.03 -13.94
CA PRO A 283 -10.61 -2.81 -14.65
C PRO A 283 -10.78 -3.79 -15.82
N THR A 284 -11.99 -4.29 -16.02
CA THR A 284 -12.33 -5.16 -17.16
C THR A 284 -12.22 -4.41 -18.49
N GLU A 285 -12.56 -3.11 -18.48
CA GLU A 285 -12.44 -2.27 -19.65
C GLU A 285 -10.97 -1.94 -19.96
N ARG A 286 -10.49 -2.39 -21.13
CA ARG A 286 -9.11 -2.20 -21.57
C ARG A 286 -8.68 -0.73 -21.64
N ALA A 287 -9.60 0.18 -21.99
CA ALA A 287 -9.30 1.62 -22.06
C ALA A 287 -8.98 2.20 -20.67
N MET A 288 -9.77 1.84 -19.65
CA MET A 288 -9.53 2.23 -18.26
C MET A 288 -8.21 1.67 -17.72
N ALA A 289 -7.94 0.38 -17.97
CA ALA A 289 -6.70 -0.26 -17.55
C ALA A 289 -5.46 0.42 -18.17
N ARG A 290 -5.48 0.72 -19.48
CA ARG A 290 -4.41 1.47 -20.15
C ARG A 290 -4.26 2.90 -19.64
N ALA A 291 -5.36 3.53 -19.23
CA ALA A 291 -5.36 4.86 -18.62
C ALA A 291 -4.85 4.86 -17.16
N GLY A 292 -4.42 3.70 -16.63
CA GLY A 292 -3.88 3.52 -15.28
C GLY A 292 -4.95 3.55 -14.18
N VAL A 293 -6.21 3.35 -14.53
CA VAL A 293 -7.31 3.29 -13.56
C VAL A 293 -7.24 1.96 -12.80
N VAL A 294 -7.55 1.99 -11.51
CA VAL A 294 -7.60 0.81 -10.62
C VAL A 294 -8.92 0.78 -9.86
N GLU A 295 -9.42 -0.41 -9.52
CA GLU A 295 -10.66 -0.59 -8.76
C GLU A 295 -10.37 -1.18 -7.37
N GLY A 296 -10.97 -0.64 -6.31
CA GLY A 296 -10.81 -1.17 -4.95
C GLY A 296 -10.68 -0.08 -3.89
N PRO A 297 -9.91 -0.29 -2.80
CA PRO A 297 -9.02 -1.43 -2.55
C PRO A 297 -9.76 -2.73 -2.22
N VAL A 298 -9.20 -3.86 -2.66
CA VAL A 298 -9.65 -5.22 -2.32
C VAL A 298 -9.18 -5.58 -0.91
N ALA A 299 -7.88 -5.39 -0.62
CA ALA A 299 -7.26 -5.59 0.68
C ALA A 299 -6.03 -4.66 0.81
N ALA A 300 -5.46 -4.57 2.01
CA ALA A 300 -4.27 -3.77 2.27
C ALA A 300 -3.05 -4.64 2.64
N LEU A 301 -1.86 -4.08 2.43
CA LEU A 301 -0.58 -4.64 2.82
C LEU A 301 0.14 -3.62 3.70
N SER A 302 0.72 -4.07 4.81
CA SER A 302 1.52 -3.22 5.69
C SER A 302 2.79 -3.93 6.13
N SER A 303 3.93 -3.44 5.64
CA SER A 303 5.24 -3.86 6.10
C SER A 303 5.80 -2.86 7.10
N ARG A 304 6.27 -3.35 8.25
CA ARG A 304 6.83 -2.51 9.31
C ARG A 304 8.33 -2.77 9.48
N ALA A 305 9.08 -1.70 9.73
CA ALA A 305 10.54 -1.77 9.88
C ALA A 305 10.98 -2.09 11.33
N SER A 306 10.06 -2.07 12.28
CA SER A 306 10.33 -2.41 13.68
C SER A 306 10.84 -3.85 13.79
N THR A 307 11.96 -4.04 14.47
CA THR A 307 12.55 -5.37 14.75
C THR A 307 12.60 -5.67 16.26
N VAL A 308 12.11 -4.75 17.09
CA VAL A 308 12.16 -4.84 18.55
C VAL A 308 10.78 -4.51 19.11
N PHE A 309 10.32 -5.36 20.02
CA PHE A 309 9.07 -5.24 20.77
C PHE A 309 9.37 -5.63 22.23
N SER A 310 10.16 -4.79 22.89
CA SER A 310 10.61 -5.05 24.26
C SER A 310 9.79 -4.31 25.30
N THR A 311 9.04 -3.29 24.89
CA THR A 311 8.22 -2.48 25.79
C THR A 311 6.76 -2.44 25.33
N MET A 312 5.82 -2.34 26.28
CA MET A 312 4.39 -2.25 25.97
C MET A 312 4.04 -1.09 25.00
N PRO A 313 4.63 0.12 25.11
CA PRO A 313 4.37 1.19 24.14
C PRO A 313 4.79 0.84 22.69
N GLU A 314 5.84 0.04 22.49
CA GLU A 314 6.23 -0.43 21.15
C GLU A 314 5.18 -1.39 20.57
N GLU A 315 4.63 -2.27 21.40
CA GLU A 315 3.56 -3.18 20.98
C GLU A 315 2.26 -2.44 20.70
N TRP A 316 1.90 -1.43 21.53
CA TRP A 316 0.74 -0.57 21.29
C TRP A 316 0.89 0.21 19.99
N LEU A 317 2.08 0.75 19.71
CA LEU A 317 2.34 1.44 18.45
C LEU A 317 2.20 0.49 17.25
N ASP A 318 2.64 -0.76 17.37
CA ASP A 318 2.49 -1.76 16.31
C ASP A 318 1.01 -2.07 16.03
N LEU A 319 0.23 -2.35 17.07
CA LEU A 319 -1.21 -2.57 16.96
C LEU A 319 -1.93 -1.33 16.38
N ALA A 320 -1.58 -0.13 16.84
CA ALA A 320 -2.16 1.11 16.33
C ALA A 320 -1.91 1.27 14.82
N ARG A 321 -0.73 0.89 14.31
CA ARG A 321 -0.44 0.92 12.87
C ARG A 321 -1.33 -0.05 12.08
N GLU A 322 -1.61 -1.24 12.62
CA GLU A 322 -2.55 -2.18 12.01
C GLU A 322 -3.99 -1.67 12.03
N VAL A 323 -4.43 -1.14 13.17
CA VAL A 323 -5.77 -0.54 13.31
C VAL A 323 -5.95 0.63 12.33
N VAL A 324 -4.96 1.51 12.21
CA VAL A 324 -4.98 2.59 11.22
C VAL A 324 -5.05 2.03 9.80
N ALA A 325 -4.24 1.02 9.46
CA ALA A 325 -4.28 0.39 8.14
C ALA A 325 -5.67 -0.20 7.81
N VAL A 326 -6.28 -0.90 8.76
CA VAL A 326 -7.62 -1.48 8.63
C VAL A 326 -8.69 -0.40 8.47
N LEU A 327 -8.79 0.53 9.40
CA LEU A 327 -9.84 1.56 9.40
C LEU A 327 -9.72 2.49 8.19
N LEU A 328 -8.49 2.78 7.76
CA LEU A 328 -8.24 3.54 6.54
C LEU A 328 -8.73 2.80 5.30
N THR A 329 -8.46 1.49 5.21
CA THR A 329 -8.93 0.65 4.10
C THR A 329 -10.46 0.60 4.07
N ALA A 330 -11.08 0.47 5.24
CA ALA A 330 -12.53 0.55 5.40
C ALA A 330 -13.07 1.90 4.90
N GLN A 331 -12.46 3.02 5.31
CA GLN A 331 -12.83 4.34 4.81
C GLN A 331 -12.68 4.46 3.30
N GLN A 332 -11.60 3.93 2.70
CA GLN A 332 -11.44 3.97 1.24
C GLN A 332 -12.53 3.17 0.51
N ARG A 333 -12.91 2.00 1.04
CA ARG A 333 -13.99 1.18 0.47
C ARG A 333 -15.35 1.88 0.62
N ALA A 334 -15.59 2.54 1.75
CA ALA A 334 -16.80 3.32 2.01
C ALA A 334 -16.94 4.60 1.17
N ARG A 335 -15.94 4.96 0.34
CA ARG A 335 -16.03 6.03 -0.66
C ARG A 335 -16.79 5.61 -1.91
N GLU A 336 -17.13 4.33 -2.05
CA GLU A 336 -17.93 3.83 -3.16
C GLU A 336 -19.21 4.67 -3.33
N LYS A 337 -19.48 5.10 -4.58
CA LYS A 337 -20.61 5.96 -4.96
C LYS A 337 -20.67 7.32 -4.24
N LYS A 338 -19.60 7.73 -3.54
CA LYS A 338 -19.48 9.04 -2.91
C LYS A 338 -18.58 9.97 -3.73
N SER A 339 -18.67 11.27 -3.47
CA SER A 339 -17.75 12.29 -3.97
C SER A 339 -16.92 12.88 -2.82
N GLU A 340 -15.71 13.32 -3.13
CA GLU A 340 -14.84 13.93 -2.12
C GLU A 340 -15.43 15.29 -1.70
N LYS A 341 -15.77 15.42 -0.41
CA LYS A 341 -16.11 16.71 0.21
C LYS A 341 -14.83 17.31 0.81
N ARG A 342 -14.34 18.42 0.25
CA ARG A 342 -13.11 19.04 0.74
C ARG A 342 -13.39 20.00 1.90
N PHE A 343 -12.50 19.99 2.90
CA PHE A 343 -12.58 20.94 4.00
C PHE A 343 -12.48 22.38 3.48
N GLY A 344 -13.40 23.23 3.90
CA GLY A 344 -13.47 24.61 3.46
C GLY A 344 -14.05 24.82 2.06
N GLU A 345 -14.43 23.78 1.33
CA GLU A 345 -15.10 23.94 0.04
C GLU A 345 -16.43 24.70 0.20
N GLY A 346 -16.61 25.75 -0.60
CA GLY A 346 -17.78 26.62 -0.54
C GLY A 346 -17.86 27.55 0.68
N LYS A 347 -16.91 27.48 1.62
CA LYS A 347 -16.89 28.39 2.78
C LYS A 347 -16.35 29.76 2.36
N TRP A 348 -16.91 30.84 2.92
CA TRP A 348 -16.55 32.22 2.55
C TRP A 348 -15.04 32.50 2.64
N TRP A 349 -14.35 31.90 3.61
CA TRP A 349 -12.92 32.11 3.80
C TRP A 349 -12.05 31.43 2.73
N THR A 350 -12.62 30.52 1.91
CA THR A 350 -11.93 29.97 0.72
C THR A 350 -12.40 30.55 -0.60
N SER A 351 -13.61 31.11 -0.66
CA SER A 351 -14.19 31.65 -1.88
C SER A 351 -14.03 33.18 -2.01
N THR A 352 -13.91 33.90 -0.90
CA THR A 352 -13.84 35.37 -0.86
C THR A 352 -12.39 35.86 -0.66
N PRO A 353 -11.91 36.83 -1.47
CA PRO A 353 -10.65 37.51 -1.22
C PRO A 353 -10.63 38.21 0.16
N ARG A 354 -9.51 38.17 0.87
CA ARG A 354 -9.37 38.81 2.20
C ARG A 354 -9.46 40.35 2.12
N TRP A 355 -9.76 41.00 3.26
CA TRP A 355 -9.67 42.46 3.40
C TRP A 355 -8.23 42.94 3.09
N GLY A 356 -8.10 43.95 2.23
CA GLY A 356 -6.82 44.36 1.62
C GLY A 356 -6.46 43.63 0.31
N GLY A 357 -7.30 42.69 -0.15
CA GLY A 357 -7.18 41.96 -1.42
C GLY A 357 -8.41 42.06 -2.34
N GLY A 358 -9.42 42.85 -1.97
CA GLY A 358 -10.42 43.34 -2.93
C GLY A 358 -9.81 44.41 -3.86
N PRO A 359 -10.50 44.79 -4.96
CA PRO A 359 -10.06 45.90 -5.80
C PRO A 359 -9.75 47.14 -4.94
N GLY A 360 -8.53 47.66 -5.03
CA GLY A 360 -8.10 48.86 -4.28
C GLY A 360 -7.41 48.63 -2.92
N GLY A 361 -7.13 47.39 -2.51
CA GLY A 361 -6.31 47.12 -1.30
C GLY A 361 -4.81 47.45 -1.47
N PRO A 362 -4.07 47.72 -0.38
CA PRO A 362 -2.65 48.13 -0.44
C PRO A 362 -1.70 47.03 -0.97
N ILE A 363 -2.14 45.77 -1.04
CA ILE A 363 -1.36 44.64 -1.55
C ILE A 363 -1.89 44.25 -2.94
N GLY A 364 -1.06 44.41 -3.97
CA GLY A 364 -1.32 44.00 -5.37
C GLY A 364 -1.71 45.11 -6.36
N ARG A 365 -1.55 46.39 -6.00
CA ARG A 365 -1.65 47.53 -6.94
C ARG A 365 -0.74 47.42 -8.17
N GLU A 366 0.31 46.61 -8.09
CA GLU A 366 1.30 46.43 -9.16
C GLU A 366 0.77 45.61 -10.33
N GLY A 367 -0.22 44.73 -10.10
CA GLY A 367 -0.88 43.94 -11.16
C GLY A 367 -1.92 44.74 -11.94
N ASP A 368 -2.65 45.62 -11.26
CA ASP A 368 -3.75 46.41 -11.84
C ASP A 368 -3.26 47.56 -12.76
N ARG A 369 -1.98 47.96 -12.66
CA ARG A 369 -1.40 49.05 -13.47
C ARG A 369 -1.01 48.65 -14.91
N LEU A 370 -0.94 47.37 -15.24
CA LEU A 370 -0.52 46.94 -16.57
C LEU A 370 -1.65 47.01 -17.62
N ASP A 371 -2.91 47.02 -17.19
CA ASP A 371 -4.07 47.02 -18.09
C ASP A 371 -4.48 48.44 -18.57
N GLU A 372 -3.78 49.51 -18.13
CA GLU A 372 -4.08 50.91 -18.47
C GLU A 372 -3.11 51.56 -19.49
N LEU A 373 -2.55 50.80 -20.45
CA LEU A 373 -1.82 51.42 -21.57
C LEU A 373 -2.54 51.20 -22.92
N PRO A 374 -2.90 52.26 -23.66
CA PRO A 374 -3.36 52.14 -25.04
C PRO A 374 -2.14 51.95 -25.96
N GLY A 375 -2.20 50.97 -26.88
CA GLY A 375 -1.21 50.86 -27.98
C GLY A 375 -1.57 51.78 -29.16
N PRO A 376 -0.92 51.64 -30.34
CA PRO A 376 0.52 51.47 -30.60
C PRO A 376 1.05 52.61 -31.52
N GLU A 377 2.25 53.14 -31.29
CA GLU A 377 2.95 53.96 -32.30
C GLU A 377 4.45 53.63 -32.41
N LYS A 378 4.98 53.86 -33.61
CA LYS A 378 6.24 53.35 -34.18
C LYS A 378 7.52 53.89 -33.53
N LEU A 379 8.56 53.07 -33.65
CA LEU A 379 9.99 53.20 -33.28
C LEU A 379 10.67 54.54 -33.66
N PRO A 380 11.85 54.85 -33.06
CA PRO A 380 13.09 54.43 -33.72
C PRO A 380 14.17 53.82 -32.79
N SER A 381 15.06 53.10 -33.48
CA SER A 381 16.28 52.39 -33.08
C SER A 381 17.38 53.24 -32.44
N SER A 382 18.14 52.69 -31.48
CA SER A 382 19.61 52.72 -31.47
C SER A 382 20.25 51.81 -30.40
N GLU A 383 21.06 50.87 -30.89
CA GLU A 383 22.41 50.46 -30.45
C GLU A 383 22.78 49.91 -29.05
N LEU A 384 23.65 48.88 -29.12
CA LEU A 384 24.64 48.34 -28.16
C LEU A 384 24.10 47.41 -27.05
N GLY A 385 24.54 46.16 -26.90
CA GLY A 385 25.64 45.44 -27.53
C GLY A 385 25.62 43.95 -27.15
N GLU A 386 26.15 43.16 -28.06
CA GLU A 386 26.29 41.71 -28.03
C GLU A 386 27.53 41.31 -27.21
N VAL A 387 27.40 40.36 -26.28
CA VAL A 387 28.55 39.61 -25.76
C VAL A 387 28.20 38.13 -25.74
N THR A 388 28.63 37.43 -26.79
CA THR A 388 28.72 35.98 -26.87
C THR A 388 29.99 35.50 -26.18
N VAL A 389 29.89 34.49 -25.30
CA VAL A 389 31.04 33.66 -24.90
C VAL A 389 30.84 32.23 -25.45
N PRO A 390 31.77 31.69 -26.25
CA PRO A 390 31.67 30.39 -26.90
C PRO A 390 32.19 29.25 -25.99
N GLY A 391 31.49 28.11 -25.94
CA GLY A 391 32.02 26.90 -25.29
C GLY A 391 31.01 25.83 -24.84
N ALA A 392 29.71 26.12 -24.82
CA ALA A 392 28.72 25.22 -24.21
C ALA A 392 28.15 24.12 -25.13
N LYS A 393 28.75 23.84 -26.30
CA LYS A 393 28.19 22.89 -27.28
C LYS A 393 28.82 21.49 -27.32
N VAL A 394 29.86 21.21 -26.53
CA VAL A 394 30.54 19.89 -26.59
C VAL A 394 30.13 18.96 -25.43
N ALA A 395 29.61 19.49 -24.32
CA ALA A 395 29.21 18.67 -23.16
C ALA A 395 27.79 18.06 -23.26
N ALA A 396 26.98 18.50 -24.22
CA ALA A 396 25.60 18.04 -24.37
C ALA A 396 25.44 16.78 -25.25
N GLU A 397 26.43 16.49 -26.11
CA GLU A 397 26.33 15.39 -27.09
C GLU A 397 26.70 14.02 -26.46
N VAL A 398 27.62 13.98 -25.48
CA VAL A 398 28.08 12.72 -24.86
C VAL A 398 27.04 12.10 -23.91
N LYS A 399 26.05 12.88 -23.44
CA LYS A 399 25.04 12.39 -22.47
C LYS A 399 23.85 11.68 -23.12
N ARG A 400 23.78 11.64 -24.44
CA ARG A 400 22.63 11.08 -25.18
C ARG A 400 22.76 9.61 -25.59
N GLN A 401 23.88 8.95 -25.29
CA GLN A 401 24.21 7.64 -25.85
C GLN A 401 24.30 6.46 -24.86
N ILE A 402 23.93 6.62 -23.58
CA ILE A 402 23.85 5.49 -22.63
C ILE A 402 22.49 5.52 -21.92
N GLY A 403 21.68 4.51 -22.20
CA GLY A 403 20.28 4.40 -21.78
C GLY A 403 20.10 3.84 -20.36
N GLY A 404 19.10 4.41 -19.68
CA GLY A 404 18.20 3.69 -18.78
C GLY A 404 18.72 3.33 -17.40
N ILE A 405 18.38 4.16 -16.39
CA ILE A 405 17.85 3.84 -15.05
C ILE A 405 18.06 5.10 -14.18
N GLY A 406 16.97 5.73 -13.74
CA GLY A 406 17.00 6.79 -12.73
C GLY A 406 15.97 7.88 -12.91
N GLY A 407 14.84 7.74 -12.19
CA GLY A 407 13.97 8.81 -11.67
C GLY A 407 13.32 9.81 -12.65
N PRO A 408 12.22 10.47 -12.24
CA PRO A 408 11.67 11.56 -13.04
C PRO A 408 12.62 12.76 -12.97
N SER A 409 13.46 12.90 -14.00
CA SER A 409 14.18 14.15 -14.27
C SER A 409 13.14 15.26 -14.48
N PRO A 410 13.31 16.46 -13.88
CA PRO A 410 12.39 17.56 -14.08
C PRO A 410 12.47 17.99 -15.54
N ASN A 411 11.43 17.68 -16.31
CA ASN A 411 11.27 18.25 -17.64
C ASN A 411 11.37 19.78 -17.52
N LYS A 412 12.45 20.35 -18.03
CA LYS A 412 12.55 21.78 -18.34
C LYS A 412 11.46 22.08 -19.36
N ARG A 413 10.27 22.43 -18.88
CA ARG A 413 9.29 23.18 -19.69
C ARG A 413 10.01 24.43 -20.16
N SER A 414 10.06 24.59 -21.48
CA SER A 414 10.38 25.85 -22.13
C SER A 414 9.56 26.95 -21.44
N LYS A 415 10.27 27.93 -20.87
CA LYS A 415 9.69 29.18 -20.40
C LYS A 415 9.12 29.90 -21.63
N LYS A 416 7.87 29.61 -22.00
CA LYS A 416 7.02 30.67 -22.54
C LYS A 416 6.76 31.59 -21.34
N VAL A 417 7.38 32.77 -21.37
CA VAL A 417 7.05 33.87 -20.47
C VAL A 417 5.57 34.12 -20.67
N LYS A 418 4.77 33.63 -19.73
CA LYS A 418 3.34 33.86 -19.70
C LYS A 418 3.17 35.18 -18.97
N GLU A 419 2.93 36.26 -19.70
CA GLU A 419 2.29 37.45 -19.14
C GLU A 419 1.12 36.96 -18.26
N GLY A 420 1.15 37.33 -16.97
CA GLY A 420 0.18 36.86 -15.96
C GLY A 420 0.73 36.00 -14.83
N GLY A 421 2.01 35.59 -14.86
CA GLY A 421 2.61 34.76 -13.79
C GLY A 421 2.59 35.40 -12.39
N ASN A 422 2.76 36.73 -12.30
CA ASN A 422 2.69 37.44 -11.03
C ASN A 422 1.25 37.59 -10.52
N MET A 423 0.25 37.77 -11.40
CA MET A 423 -1.15 37.87 -10.99
C MET A 423 -1.65 36.59 -10.32
N GLN A 424 -1.30 35.42 -10.85
CA GLN A 424 -1.72 34.14 -10.25
C GLN A 424 -1.13 33.93 -8.84
N ILE A 425 0.07 34.44 -8.58
CA ILE A 425 0.71 34.41 -7.25
C ILE A 425 -0.01 35.36 -6.30
N TYR A 426 -0.33 36.58 -6.75
CA TYR A 426 -1.07 37.56 -5.94
C TYR A 426 -2.52 37.11 -5.65
N GLU A 427 -3.21 36.51 -6.62
CA GLU A 427 -4.54 35.91 -6.42
C GLU A 427 -4.50 34.74 -5.43
N SER A 428 -3.46 33.90 -5.53
CA SER A 428 -3.25 32.79 -4.59
C SER A 428 -2.90 33.25 -3.17
N TYR A 429 -2.31 34.44 -3.03
CA TYR A 429 -2.05 35.06 -1.72
C TYR A 429 -3.32 35.69 -1.13
N ARG A 430 -4.19 36.26 -1.97
CA ARG A 430 -5.44 36.92 -1.55
C ARG A 430 -6.55 35.95 -1.14
N LYS A 431 -6.50 34.69 -1.58
CA LYS A 431 -7.50 33.65 -1.30
C LYS A 431 -6.88 32.46 -0.55
N MET A 432 -7.53 31.96 0.50
CA MET A 432 -7.16 30.65 1.06
C MET A 432 -7.76 29.57 0.17
N ASN A 433 -6.95 28.86 -0.60
CA ASN A 433 -7.49 27.71 -1.32
C ASN A 433 -7.85 26.58 -0.35
N PRO A 434 -8.95 25.84 -0.59
CA PRO A 434 -9.18 24.61 0.16
C PRO A 434 -8.01 23.64 -0.07
N PRO A 435 -7.75 22.72 0.86
CA PRO A 435 -6.75 21.69 0.67
C PRO A 435 -6.94 20.95 -0.66
N GLY A 436 -5.83 20.48 -1.24
CA GLY A 436 -5.87 19.64 -2.43
C GLY A 436 -6.68 18.35 -2.19
N PRO A 437 -7.18 17.71 -3.27
CA PRO A 437 -7.90 16.45 -3.15
C PRO A 437 -7.01 15.38 -2.53
N THR A 438 -7.58 14.61 -1.63
CA THR A 438 -6.99 13.46 -0.95
C THR A 438 -7.47 12.13 -1.54
N TRP A 439 -8.43 12.19 -2.45
CA TRP A 439 -8.91 11.02 -3.19
C TRP A 439 -8.12 10.87 -4.49
N ASP A 440 -7.78 9.62 -4.84
CA ASP A 440 -7.07 9.31 -6.07
C ASP A 440 -8.05 9.34 -7.26
N ARG A 441 -7.86 10.28 -8.18
CA ARG A 441 -8.71 10.45 -9.38
C ARG A 441 -8.64 9.27 -10.35
N LYS A 442 -7.62 8.42 -10.22
CA LYS A 442 -7.44 7.20 -11.02
C LYS A 442 -7.81 5.95 -10.23
N ALA A 443 -8.31 6.08 -8.99
CA ALA A 443 -8.89 4.98 -8.24
C ALA A 443 -10.42 5.09 -8.30
N LYS A 444 -11.06 4.01 -8.76
CA LYS A 444 -12.49 3.82 -8.58
C LYS A 444 -12.69 3.11 -7.25
N TYR A 445 -13.10 3.88 -6.24
CA TYR A 445 -13.32 3.35 -4.90
C TYR A 445 -14.51 2.39 -4.89
N MET A 446 -14.27 1.15 -4.45
CA MET A 446 -15.25 0.07 -4.44
C MET A 446 -15.05 -0.85 -3.23
N SER A 447 -16.14 -1.25 -2.59
CA SER A 447 -16.19 -2.20 -1.48
C SER A 447 -16.22 -3.66 -1.98
N ILE A 448 -15.23 -4.01 -2.81
CA ILE A 448 -15.16 -5.32 -3.49
C ILE A 448 -15.22 -6.46 -2.46
N GLY A 449 -16.18 -7.38 -2.63
CA GLY A 449 -16.34 -8.56 -1.77
C GLY A 449 -17.08 -8.32 -0.46
N LYS A 450 -17.50 -7.07 -0.18
CA LYS A 450 -18.34 -6.76 0.98
C LYS A 450 -19.69 -7.48 0.86
N VAL A 451 -20.21 -7.97 2.00
CA VAL A 451 -21.57 -8.52 2.08
C VAL A 451 -22.54 -7.37 2.31
N GLU A 452 -23.56 -7.24 1.47
CA GLU A 452 -24.56 -6.18 1.61
C GLU A 452 -25.52 -6.47 2.78
N GLY A 453 -25.97 -5.41 3.46
CA GLY A 453 -27.01 -5.49 4.49
C GLY A 453 -26.58 -6.01 5.88
N VAL A 454 -25.31 -6.38 6.08
CA VAL A 454 -24.82 -6.89 7.38
C VAL A 454 -24.37 -5.79 8.35
N GLY A 455 -24.27 -4.53 7.91
CA GLY A 455 -23.90 -3.39 8.75
C GLY A 455 -22.40 -3.27 9.10
N TYR A 456 -21.56 -4.09 8.48
CA TYR A 456 -20.11 -4.07 8.64
C TYR A 456 -19.40 -4.44 7.33
N ASP A 457 -18.10 -4.19 7.27
CA ASP A 457 -17.21 -4.68 6.20
C ASP A 457 -16.10 -5.56 6.80
N ASP A 458 -15.79 -6.67 6.14
CA ASP A 458 -14.66 -7.53 6.50
C ASP A 458 -13.42 -7.07 5.74
N ILE A 459 -12.53 -6.39 6.46
CA ILE A 459 -11.32 -5.77 5.92
C ILE A 459 -10.14 -6.69 6.14
N PHE A 460 -9.42 -7.00 5.06
CA PHE A 460 -8.21 -7.80 5.11
C PHE A 460 -6.95 -6.94 5.05
N LEU A 461 -5.99 -7.29 5.89
CA LEU A 461 -4.65 -6.74 5.94
C LEU A 461 -3.63 -7.88 5.93
N VAL A 462 -2.71 -7.89 4.96
CA VAL A 462 -1.52 -8.74 5.02
C VAL A 462 -0.40 -7.93 5.65
N SER A 463 -0.03 -8.29 6.86
CA SER A 463 1.03 -7.64 7.62
C SER A 463 2.37 -8.35 7.42
N ALA A 464 3.47 -7.61 7.45
CA ALA A 464 4.82 -8.17 7.47
C ALA A 464 5.70 -7.54 8.55
N LEU A 465 6.46 -8.41 9.22
CA LEU A 465 7.50 -8.08 10.19
C LEU A 465 8.69 -8.99 9.97
N ASN A 466 9.91 -8.43 10.03
CA ASN A 466 11.12 -9.18 9.74
C ASN A 466 10.96 -9.89 8.38
N HIS A 467 11.22 -11.20 8.30
CA HIS A 467 10.96 -12.07 7.14
C HIS A 467 9.66 -12.88 7.27
N HIS A 468 8.74 -12.46 8.13
CA HIS A 468 7.48 -13.14 8.37
C HIS A 468 6.29 -12.30 7.86
N ILE A 469 5.21 -13.00 7.54
CA ILE A 469 3.93 -12.37 7.22
C ILE A 469 2.83 -12.92 8.11
N CYS A 470 1.77 -12.16 8.33
CA CYS A 470 0.52 -12.66 8.88
C CYS A 470 -0.66 -12.04 8.13
N VAL A 471 -1.80 -12.73 8.13
CA VAL A 471 -3.05 -12.21 7.59
C VAL A 471 -3.92 -11.79 8.75
N VAL A 472 -4.56 -10.63 8.62
CA VAL A 472 -5.52 -10.09 9.58
C VAL A 472 -6.84 -9.87 8.86
N ARG A 473 -7.93 -10.42 9.41
CA ARG A 473 -9.30 -10.00 9.08
C ARG A 473 -9.80 -9.11 10.20
N ALA A 474 -10.36 -7.95 9.87
CA ALA A 474 -11.04 -7.09 10.82
C ALA A 474 -12.47 -6.82 10.37
N ARG A 475 -13.43 -7.09 11.26
CA ARG A 475 -14.83 -6.70 11.07
C ARG A 475 -14.99 -5.26 11.52
N VAL A 476 -15.22 -4.35 10.59
CA VAL A 476 -15.36 -2.91 10.84
C VAL A 476 -16.82 -2.50 10.69
N PRO A 477 -17.51 -2.08 11.77
CA PRO A 477 -18.89 -1.61 11.69
C PRO A 477 -19.01 -0.33 10.85
N GLU A 478 -20.07 -0.22 10.06
CA GLU A 478 -20.33 0.99 9.25
C GLU A 478 -20.58 2.21 10.14
N ASN A 479 -21.28 2.02 11.26
CA ASN A 479 -21.54 3.06 12.25
C ASN A 479 -20.23 3.66 12.81
N LEU A 480 -19.16 2.88 12.92
CA LEU A 480 -17.86 3.41 13.35
C LEU A 480 -17.31 4.39 12.30
N LEU A 481 -17.45 4.08 11.00
CA LEU A 481 -17.02 4.97 9.94
C LEU A 481 -17.83 6.27 9.93
N GLU A 482 -19.14 6.20 10.16
CA GLU A 482 -19.99 7.39 10.32
C GLU A 482 -19.53 8.28 11.49
N VAL A 483 -19.17 7.68 12.63
CA VAL A 483 -18.64 8.42 13.79
C VAL A 483 -17.30 9.09 13.48
N LEU A 484 -16.42 8.42 12.73
CA LEU A 484 -15.16 9.02 12.27
C LEU A 484 -15.37 10.17 11.27
N GLU A 485 -16.52 10.19 10.58
CA GLU A 485 -16.97 11.28 9.70
C GLU A 485 -17.78 12.39 10.42
N GLY A 486 -17.90 12.30 11.76
CA GLY A 486 -18.55 13.31 12.60
C GLY A 486 -20.00 13.01 12.96
N GLY A 487 -20.49 11.80 12.66
CA GLY A 487 -21.83 11.32 13.04
C GLY A 487 -21.96 10.92 14.51
N GLU A 488 -23.20 10.67 14.94
CA GLU A 488 -23.55 10.20 16.29
C GLU A 488 -24.30 8.88 16.20
N LYS A 489 -23.53 7.79 16.20
CA LYS A 489 -24.04 6.43 16.22
C LYS A 489 -23.31 5.63 17.27
N GLU A 490 -23.98 4.65 17.85
CA GLU A 490 -23.29 3.57 18.53
C GLU A 490 -22.79 2.55 17.50
N TRP A 491 -21.61 1.99 17.74
CA TRP A 491 -21.01 0.98 16.87
C TRP A 491 -20.68 -0.28 17.66
N GLU A 492 -20.72 -1.41 16.98
CA GLU A 492 -20.36 -2.69 17.56
C GLU A 492 -18.83 -2.80 17.78
N ARG A 493 -18.40 -3.91 18.38
CA ARG A 493 -16.99 -4.22 18.55
C ARG A 493 -16.28 -4.37 17.20
N VAL A 494 -15.04 -3.89 17.11
CA VAL A 494 -14.13 -4.17 15.99
C VAL A 494 -13.33 -5.44 16.31
N SER A 495 -13.78 -6.57 15.77
CA SER A 495 -13.12 -7.87 15.97
C SER A 495 -12.04 -8.09 14.93
N MET A 496 -10.81 -8.40 15.38
CA MET A 496 -9.62 -8.58 14.54
C MET A 496 -9.06 -9.99 14.76
N TRP A 497 -9.18 -10.86 13.76
CA TRP A 497 -8.56 -12.18 13.73
C TRP A 497 -7.21 -12.09 13.06
N ARG A 498 -6.16 -12.51 13.74
CA ARG A 498 -4.79 -12.54 13.21
C ARG A 498 -4.34 -13.99 13.11
N SER A 499 -3.82 -14.39 11.95
CA SER A 499 -3.15 -15.69 11.81
C SER A 499 -1.88 -15.76 12.65
N LYS A 500 -1.28 -16.95 12.77
CA LYS A 500 0.13 -17.03 13.17
C LYS A 500 1.03 -16.22 12.22
N TRP A 501 2.25 -15.93 12.66
CA TRP A 501 3.30 -15.41 11.79
C TRP A 501 3.93 -16.55 10.99
N PHE A 502 3.83 -16.48 9.67
CA PHE A 502 4.41 -17.44 8.74
C PHE A 502 5.84 -17.02 8.40
N ASP A 503 6.80 -17.94 8.56
CA ASP A 503 8.19 -17.71 8.23
C ASP A 503 8.43 -17.89 6.72
N MET A 504 8.83 -16.81 6.02
CA MET A 504 9.06 -16.87 4.58
C MET A 504 10.35 -17.61 4.18
N TYR A 505 11.18 -18.10 5.11
CA TYR A 505 12.24 -19.05 4.81
C TYR A 505 11.76 -20.51 4.83
N LEU A 506 10.69 -20.82 5.56
CA LEU A 506 10.17 -22.18 5.68
C LEU A 506 9.20 -22.50 4.53
N ALA A 507 9.49 -23.56 3.80
CA ALA A 507 8.71 -23.98 2.63
C ALA A 507 7.25 -24.32 2.99
N THR A 508 7.02 -24.94 4.14
CA THR A 508 5.70 -25.28 4.67
C THR A 508 4.87 -24.02 4.95
N ASP A 509 5.46 -23.05 5.63
CA ASP A 509 4.80 -21.80 6.00
C ASP A 509 4.44 -20.95 4.78
N ARG A 510 5.29 -20.96 3.73
CA ARG A 510 4.95 -20.31 2.45
C ARG A 510 3.69 -20.89 1.83
N VAL A 511 3.59 -22.21 1.79
CA VAL A 511 2.44 -22.89 1.16
C VAL A 511 1.18 -22.67 2.00
N GLU A 512 1.29 -22.73 3.32
CA GLU A 512 0.17 -22.47 4.22
C GLU A 512 -0.32 -21.02 4.10
N ALA A 513 0.60 -20.04 4.10
CA ALA A 513 0.27 -18.64 3.90
C ALA A 513 -0.31 -18.37 2.50
N MET A 514 0.21 -19.05 1.46
CA MET A 514 -0.33 -18.98 0.11
C MET A 514 -1.78 -19.48 0.08
N GLY A 515 -2.09 -20.60 0.73
CA GLY A 515 -3.44 -21.14 0.83
C GLY A 515 -4.42 -20.18 1.51
N LEU A 516 -3.98 -19.53 2.59
CA LEU A 516 -4.78 -18.53 3.28
C LEU A 516 -5.03 -17.28 2.43
N ILE A 517 -4.01 -16.75 1.74
CA ILE A 517 -4.16 -15.63 0.81
C ILE A 517 -5.04 -16.02 -0.38
N TRP A 518 -4.95 -17.26 -0.86
CA TRP A 518 -5.82 -17.78 -1.91
C TRP A 518 -7.28 -17.76 -1.47
N GLY A 519 -7.58 -18.25 -0.26
CA GLY A 519 -8.92 -18.21 0.31
C GLY A 519 -9.44 -16.78 0.53
N MET A 520 -8.57 -15.87 1.00
CA MET A 520 -8.89 -14.44 1.10
C MET A 520 -9.26 -13.84 -0.26
N MET A 521 -8.48 -14.11 -1.31
CA MET A 521 -8.74 -13.60 -2.65
C MET A 521 -9.99 -14.23 -3.26
N ALA A 522 -10.19 -15.54 -3.09
CA ALA A 522 -11.38 -16.25 -3.52
C ALA A 522 -12.65 -15.72 -2.85
N TRP A 523 -12.61 -15.45 -1.53
CA TRP A 523 -13.71 -14.79 -0.83
C TRP A 523 -13.96 -13.40 -1.38
N LEU A 524 -12.96 -12.51 -1.41
CA LEU A 524 -13.16 -11.11 -1.82
C LEU A 524 -13.57 -10.94 -3.29
N MET A 525 -13.08 -11.82 -4.16
CA MET A 525 -13.34 -11.76 -5.61
C MET A 525 -14.52 -12.62 -6.06
N ARG A 526 -15.18 -13.34 -5.15
CA ARG A 526 -16.35 -14.19 -5.45
C ARG A 526 -17.41 -13.41 -6.22
N LYS A 527 -18.09 -14.08 -7.15
CA LYS A 527 -19.30 -13.53 -7.76
C LYS A 527 -20.33 -13.26 -6.65
N ILE A 528 -20.80 -12.02 -6.59
CA ILE A 528 -21.91 -11.63 -5.71
C ILE A 528 -23.16 -11.70 -6.58
N GLU A 529 -24.14 -12.52 -6.18
CA GLU A 529 -25.44 -12.52 -6.84
C GLU A 529 -26.07 -11.15 -6.60
N SER A 530 -26.24 -10.37 -7.67
CA SER A 530 -27.07 -9.17 -7.58
C SER A 530 -28.49 -9.64 -7.25
N PRO A 531 -29.22 -8.98 -6.32
CA PRO A 531 -30.64 -9.22 -6.21
C PRO A 531 -31.22 -8.99 -7.61
N LYS A 532 -31.95 -9.99 -8.14
CA LYS A 532 -32.67 -9.85 -9.39
C LYS A 532 -33.47 -8.55 -9.29
N GLY A 533 -33.10 -7.55 -10.09
CA GLY A 533 -33.98 -6.41 -10.30
C GLY A 533 -35.33 -6.94 -10.79
N PRO A 534 -36.42 -6.18 -10.62
CA PRO A 534 -37.69 -6.55 -11.23
C PRO A 534 -37.40 -6.82 -12.70
N VAL A 535 -37.79 -8.01 -13.14
CA VAL A 535 -37.79 -8.38 -14.55
C VAL A 535 -38.63 -7.29 -15.21
N GLU A 536 -37.99 -6.42 -15.98
CA GLU A 536 -38.72 -5.68 -16.99
C GLU A 536 -39.22 -6.77 -17.92
N ASP A 537 -40.52 -7.08 -17.80
CA ASP A 537 -41.21 -7.93 -18.76
C ASP A 537 -40.94 -7.31 -20.13
N GLU A 538 -40.07 -7.96 -20.91
CA GLU A 538 -39.97 -7.72 -22.34
C GLU A 538 -41.35 -8.05 -22.90
N ASP A 539 -42.10 -6.99 -23.19
CA ASP A 539 -43.35 -7.04 -23.94
C ASP A 539 -43.05 -7.72 -25.27
N ASP A 540 -43.52 -8.97 -25.37
CA ASP A 540 -43.52 -9.79 -26.58
C ASP A 540 -44.50 -9.16 -27.57
N GLY A 541 -44.04 -8.07 -28.20
CA GLY A 541 -44.75 -7.35 -29.25
C GLY A 541 -44.70 -8.16 -30.54
N GLY A 542 -45.57 -9.16 -30.60
CA GLY A 542 -45.86 -9.94 -31.80
C GLY A 542 -46.29 -9.06 -32.96
N ASP A 543 -45.66 -9.35 -34.09
CA ASP A 543 -45.93 -8.92 -35.46
C ASP A 543 -47.43 -8.99 -35.79
N ASP A 544 -48.01 -7.90 -36.29
CA ASP A 544 -49.23 -7.95 -37.07
C ASP A 544 -49.21 -6.86 -38.15
N ASP A 545 -48.91 -7.32 -39.36
CA ASP A 545 -49.05 -6.65 -40.65
C ASP A 545 -50.43 -5.96 -40.78
N LYS A 546 -50.42 -4.66 -41.11
CA LYS A 546 -51.44 -4.09 -42.01
C LYS A 546 -50.88 -2.89 -42.75
N ALA A 547 -50.58 -3.14 -44.02
CA ALA A 547 -50.44 -2.14 -45.05
C ALA A 547 -51.73 -1.30 -45.16
N ASP A 548 -51.60 0.02 -45.11
CA ASP A 548 -52.52 0.89 -45.84
C ASP A 548 -51.79 2.10 -46.43
N LYS A 549 -52.04 2.25 -47.73
CA LYS A 549 -51.59 3.33 -48.62
C LYS A 549 -52.20 4.67 -48.23
N MET A 550 -51.57 5.71 -48.80
CA MET A 550 -52.10 7.00 -49.29
C MET A 550 -51.53 8.19 -48.50
N ASP A 551 -51.21 9.32 -49.11
CA ASP A 551 -50.89 9.70 -50.48
C ASP A 551 -50.27 11.11 -50.38
N LEU A 552 -49.59 11.56 -51.42
CA LEU A 552 -49.14 12.93 -51.54
C LEU A 552 -50.32 13.91 -51.67
N SER A 553 -50.35 14.91 -50.79
CA SER A 553 -50.84 16.27 -51.08
C SER A 553 -50.24 17.28 -50.12
#